data_AF-A0A382P0J8-F1
#
_entry.id   AF-A0A382P0J8-F1
#
_cell.length_a   1.000
_cell.length_b   1.000
_cell.length_c   1.000
_cell.angle_alpha   90.00
_cell.angle_beta   90.00
_cell.angle_gamma   90.00
#
_symmetry.space_group_name_H-M   'P 1'
#
loop_
_entity.id
_entity.type
_entity.pdbx_description
1 polymer ?
#
loop_
_entity_poly.entity_id
_entity_poly.type
_entity_poly.pdbx_seq_one_letter_code
_entity_poly.pdbx_strand_id
1 'polypeptide(L)'
;RGLKVWQTHYALRVQLPTMLMEKIQIDHAAYGVYRPRFENHVYRDLSIAATGTEPFNRGLDDKSMQHGSITVDGLAFSKIGYGGNMPLIQISANNVSGKAASHFRNVTVRDRDPKRPGRWPLMNLGGGPRLKPSTPKGVPYFIHDYFGPGKHAKVISSRAKDLLADGNKYRKENGLTGNESLVTEVSDVDFPELLHPVDDLPPCTIITRIDETGERLHVRGTTHDNGVVRTVSVNGKHARILNQAHGVADWTIELPKSKSVTATATDATGNRERIPHKI
;
A
#
# COMPACT_ATOMS: atom_id res chain seq x y z
N ARG A 1 -7.15 -1.93 4.13
CA ARG A 1 -7.67 -2.71 2.98
C ARG A 1 -8.83 -1.95 2.33
N GLY A 2 -9.07 -2.09 1.03
CA GLY A 2 -10.27 -1.57 0.37
C GLY A 2 -10.38 -0.04 0.31
N LEU A 3 -9.25 0.66 0.42
CA LEU A 3 -9.23 2.11 0.45
C LEU A 3 -9.50 2.67 -0.95
N LYS A 4 -10.41 3.64 -1.02
CA LYS A 4 -10.70 4.41 -2.23
C LYS A 4 -10.30 5.87 -2.00
N VAL A 5 -9.54 6.43 -2.93
CA VAL A 5 -9.03 7.80 -2.87
C VAL A 5 -9.36 8.49 -4.20
N TRP A 6 -9.97 9.67 -4.12
CA TRP A 6 -10.49 10.39 -5.27
C TRP A 6 -10.15 11.88 -5.19
N GLN A 7 -9.80 12.50 -6.32
CA GLN A 7 -9.60 13.96 -6.47
C GLN A 7 -8.78 14.60 -5.35
N THR A 8 -7.57 14.09 -5.16
CA THR A 8 -6.64 14.58 -4.14
C THR A 8 -5.32 15.01 -4.77
N HIS A 9 -4.60 15.90 -4.09
CA HIS A 9 -3.24 16.21 -4.48
C HIS A 9 -2.29 15.04 -4.15
N TYR A 10 -2.33 14.52 -2.92
CA TYR A 10 -1.51 13.39 -2.47
C TYR A 10 -2.42 12.24 -2.03
N ALA A 11 -2.39 11.11 -2.75
CA ALA A 11 -3.23 9.96 -2.40
C ALA A 11 -2.64 9.13 -1.25
N LEU A 12 -1.41 8.62 -1.41
CA LEU A 12 -0.73 7.84 -0.39
C LEU A 12 0.66 8.39 -0.13
N ARG A 13 0.85 9.11 0.99
CA ARG A 13 2.18 9.57 1.44
C ARG A 13 2.74 8.68 2.54
N VAL A 14 3.33 7.56 2.15
CA VAL A 14 3.61 6.43 3.06
C VAL A 14 5.08 6.36 3.50
N GLN A 15 5.43 7.16 4.50
CA GLN A 15 6.80 7.22 5.07
C GLN A 15 7.04 6.23 6.22
N LEU A 16 6.15 5.25 6.37
CA LEU A 16 6.29 4.14 7.31
C LEU A 16 7.32 3.14 6.78
N PRO A 17 8.06 2.42 7.64
CA PRO A 17 8.97 1.38 7.19
C PRO A 17 8.19 0.22 6.58
N THR A 18 7.44 -0.52 7.39
CA THR A 18 6.68 -1.71 6.96
C THR A 18 5.22 -1.38 6.75
N MET A 19 4.62 -1.91 5.67
CA MET A 19 3.21 -1.66 5.38
C MET A 19 2.65 -2.73 4.45
N LEU A 20 1.40 -3.13 4.68
CA LEU A 20 0.59 -3.90 3.75
C LEU A 20 -0.63 -3.08 3.30
N MET A 21 -0.78 -2.92 2.00
CA MET A 21 -1.93 -2.26 1.37
C MET A 21 -2.59 -3.20 0.38
N GLU A 22 -3.91 -3.38 0.51
CA GLU A 22 -4.65 -4.32 -0.32
C GLU A 22 -5.92 -3.68 -0.88
N LYS A 23 -6.22 -3.97 -2.15
CA LYS A 23 -7.44 -3.55 -2.86
C LYS A 23 -7.61 -2.03 -2.82
N ILE A 24 -6.56 -1.32 -3.22
CA ILE A 24 -6.53 0.14 -3.16
C ILE A 24 -6.92 0.70 -4.52
N GLN A 25 -7.80 1.70 -4.52
CA GLN A 25 -8.19 2.44 -5.71
C GLN A 25 -7.82 3.90 -5.54
N ILE A 26 -6.95 4.40 -6.41
CA ILE A 26 -6.57 5.81 -6.50
C ILE A 26 -7.08 6.32 -7.85
N ASP A 27 -7.80 7.44 -7.84
CA ASP A 27 -8.35 8.01 -9.06
C ASP A 27 -8.34 9.55 -9.00
N HIS A 28 -8.00 10.20 -10.12
CA HIS A 28 -7.84 11.66 -10.26
C HIS A 28 -6.91 12.28 -9.20
N ALA A 29 -5.79 11.62 -8.87
CA ALA A 29 -4.78 12.20 -7.98
C ALA A 29 -3.69 12.96 -8.74
N ALA A 30 -3.02 13.94 -8.12
CA ALA A 30 -1.77 14.46 -8.69
C ALA A 30 -0.60 13.49 -8.47
N TYR A 31 -0.54 12.91 -7.26
CA TYR A 31 0.45 11.92 -6.86
C TYR A 31 -0.24 10.69 -6.26
N GLY A 32 0.06 9.49 -6.78
CA GLY A 32 -0.52 8.23 -6.32
C GLY A 32 0.18 7.72 -5.05
N VAL A 33 1.13 6.81 -5.21
CA VAL A 33 2.07 6.45 -4.12
C VAL A 33 3.20 7.48 -4.12
N TYR A 34 3.30 8.30 -3.07
CA TYR A 34 4.19 9.47 -3.02
C TYR A 34 5.13 9.46 -1.81
N ARG A 35 6.40 9.84 -2.04
CA ARG A 35 7.46 9.87 -1.02
C ARG A 35 7.51 8.63 -0.12
N PRO A 36 7.36 7.41 -0.65
CA PRO A 36 7.36 6.22 0.18
C PRO A 36 8.74 5.98 0.79
N ARG A 37 8.82 5.42 2.00
CA ARG A 37 10.12 5.03 2.59
C ARG A 37 10.68 3.76 1.95
N PHE A 38 9.77 2.85 1.56
CA PHE A 38 10.05 1.56 0.95
C PHE A 38 10.99 0.72 1.81
N GLU A 39 10.46 0.13 2.88
CA GLU A 39 11.19 -0.77 3.78
C GLU A 39 10.30 -1.94 4.22
N ASN A 40 10.08 -2.93 3.34
CA ASN A 40 9.10 -4.02 3.52
C ASN A 40 7.65 -3.55 3.24
N HIS A 41 7.46 -2.83 2.14
CA HIS A 41 6.12 -2.52 1.67
C HIS A 41 5.58 -3.65 0.81
N VAL A 42 4.32 -4.03 1.03
CA VAL A 42 3.57 -4.94 0.17
C VAL A 42 2.30 -4.27 -0.32
N TYR A 43 2.10 -4.27 -1.63
CA TYR A 43 0.89 -3.80 -2.28
C TYR A 43 0.23 -4.97 -3.03
N ARG A 44 -1.06 -5.19 -2.79
CA ARG A 44 -1.87 -6.17 -3.52
C ARG A 44 -3.08 -5.50 -4.12
N ASP A 45 -3.35 -5.74 -5.40
CA ASP A 45 -4.50 -5.19 -6.13
C ASP A 45 -4.59 -3.64 -6.00
N LEU A 46 -3.55 -2.96 -6.47
CA LEU A 46 -3.47 -1.50 -6.51
C LEU A 46 -3.88 -1.00 -7.91
N SER A 47 -4.94 -0.20 -7.96
CA SER A 47 -5.37 0.50 -9.17
C SER A 47 -5.08 1.99 -9.05
N ILE A 48 -4.41 2.56 -10.05
CA ILE A 48 -4.10 3.99 -10.15
C ILE A 48 -4.64 4.50 -11.48
N ALA A 49 -5.71 5.30 -11.42
CA ALA A 49 -6.40 5.83 -12.57
C ALA A 49 -6.27 7.36 -12.64
N ALA A 50 -6.22 7.91 -13.86
CA ALA A 50 -6.25 9.36 -14.12
C ALA A 50 -5.31 10.20 -13.23
N THR A 51 -4.18 9.60 -12.84
CA THR A 51 -3.23 10.22 -11.91
C THR A 51 -2.16 10.92 -12.72
N GLY A 52 -1.90 12.18 -12.39
CA GLY A 52 -1.22 13.10 -13.30
C GLY A 52 0.29 13.06 -13.25
N THR A 53 0.88 13.61 -12.18
CA THR A 53 2.31 13.90 -12.13
C THR A 53 3.12 12.64 -11.85
N GLU A 54 2.81 11.93 -10.77
CA GLU A 54 3.63 10.78 -10.34
C GLU A 54 2.73 9.66 -9.80
N PRO A 55 2.34 8.71 -10.65
CA PRO A 55 1.44 7.63 -10.25
C PRO A 55 2.06 6.74 -9.16
N PHE A 56 3.31 6.32 -9.34
CA PHE A 56 4.04 5.53 -8.37
C PHE A 56 5.46 6.08 -8.22
N ASN A 57 5.69 6.92 -7.20
CA ASN A 57 6.92 7.65 -6.98
C ASN A 57 8.05 6.76 -6.41
N ARG A 58 9.29 7.24 -6.58
CA ARG A 58 10.52 6.61 -6.08
C ARG A 58 10.67 6.83 -4.57
N GLY A 59 11.57 6.08 -3.94
CA GLY A 59 11.81 6.18 -2.50
C GLY A 59 12.16 7.61 -2.06
N LEU A 60 11.37 8.17 -1.14
CA LEU A 60 11.52 9.54 -0.62
C LEU A 60 11.66 10.63 -1.70
N ASP A 61 11.07 10.42 -2.87
CA ASP A 61 10.98 11.39 -3.97
C ASP A 61 12.34 11.95 -4.41
N ASP A 62 12.60 13.25 -4.29
CA ASP A 62 13.87 13.90 -4.67
C ASP A 62 15.10 13.42 -3.89
N LYS A 63 14.93 12.64 -2.81
CA LYS A 63 16.08 11.95 -2.19
C LYS A 63 16.43 10.66 -2.93
N SER A 64 15.45 10.05 -3.61
CA SER A 64 15.60 8.81 -4.36
C SER A 64 16.21 7.68 -3.53
N MET A 65 15.80 7.60 -2.26
CA MET A 65 16.31 6.71 -1.22
C MET A 65 15.32 5.60 -0.93
N GLN A 66 15.71 4.36 -1.22
CA GLN A 66 14.96 3.17 -0.86
C GLN A 66 15.70 2.39 0.24
N HIS A 67 14.98 2.07 1.31
CA HIS A 67 15.58 1.50 2.52
C HIS A 67 15.60 -0.03 2.50
N GLY A 68 14.61 -0.65 1.89
CA GLY A 68 14.47 -2.09 1.82
C GLY A 68 13.62 -2.54 0.64
N SER A 69 13.07 -3.73 0.76
CA SER A 69 12.35 -4.35 -0.33
C SER A 69 10.93 -3.83 -0.49
N ILE A 70 10.43 -3.87 -1.72
CA ILE A 70 9.00 -3.68 -2.02
C ILE A 70 8.50 -4.85 -2.85
N THR A 71 7.28 -5.30 -2.56
CA THR A 71 6.60 -6.34 -3.30
C THR A 71 5.23 -5.83 -3.75
N VAL A 72 4.97 -5.89 -5.05
CA VAL A 72 3.73 -5.42 -5.66
C VAL A 72 3.16 -6.54 -6.50
N ASP A 73 1.94 -6.97 -6.18
CA ASP A 73 1.21 -7.98 -6.95
C ASP A 73 -0.14 -7.43 -7.39
N GLY A 74 -0.35 -7.31 -8.69
CA GLY A 74 -1.56 -6.72 -9.25
C GLY A 74 -1.54 -5.19 -9.19
N LEU A 75 -0.75 -4.56 -10.06
CA LEU A 75 -0.73 -3.11 -10.24
C LEU A 75 -1.35 -2.75 -11.58
N ALA A 76 -2.42 -1.95 -11.56
CA ALA A 76 -3.10 -1.50 -12.77
C ALA A 76 -3.03 0.03 -12.90
N PHE A 77 -2.57 0.49 -14.05
CA PHE A 77 -2.69 1.89 -14.48
C PHE A 77 -3.80 2.01 -15.52
N SER A 78 -4.61 3.07 -15.46
CA SER A 78 -5.64 3.33 -16.48
C SER A 78 -5.92 4.82 -16.65
N LYS A 79 -6.48 5.22 -17.79
CA LYS A 79 -6.78 6.63 -18.10
C LYS A 79 -5.58 7.57 -17.85
N ILE A 80 -4.37 7.06 -18.05
CA ILE A 80 -3.16 7.85 -17.82
C ILE A 80 -3.00 8.82 -18.98
N GLY A 81 -2.64 10.06 -18.67
CA GLY A 81 -2.28 11.04 -19.69
C GLY A 81 -2.68 12.48 -19.47
N TYR A 82 -3.26 12.75 -18.31
CA TYR A 82 -3.43 14.10 -17.80
C TYR A 82 -2.17 14.57 -17.09
N GLY A 83 -1.25 15.21 -17.82
CA GLY A 83 -0.06 15.86 -17.24
C GLY A 83 1.26 15.14 -17.50
N GLY A 84 2.31 15.95 -17.68
CA GLY A 84 3.73 15.56 -17.64
C GLY A 84 4.26 14.51 -18.64
N ASN A 85 5.59 14.38 -18.65
CA ASN A 85 6.35 13.32 -19.32
C ASN A 85 6.91 12.31 -18.29
N MET A 86 6.23 12.11 -17.18
CA MET A 86 6.71 11.27 -16.09
C MET A 86 6.48 9.78 -16.37
N PRO A 87 7.36 8.89 -15.89
CA PRO A 87 7.10 7.45 -15.94
C PRO A 87 5.96 7.08 -14.99
N LEU A 88 5.34 5.94 -15.24
CA LEU A 88 4.29 5.42 -14.36
C LEU A 88 4.85 4.97 -13.00
N ILE A 89 6.04 4.38 -13.03
CA ILE A 89 6.82 3.96 -11.87
C ILE A 89 8.15 4.69 -11.91
N GLN A 90 8.40 5.52 -10.90
CA GLN A 90 9.70 6.13 -10.69
C GLN A 90 10.62 5.17 -9.93
N ILE A 91 11.84 4.97 -10.43
CA ILE A 91 12.83 4.11 -9.79
C ILE A 91 13.76 4.90 -8.87
N SER A 92 14.17 4.27 -7.77
CA SER A 92 15.09 4.84 -6.79
C SER A 92 16.54 4.68 -7.26
N ALA A 93 17.35 5.73 -7.06
CA ALA A 93 18.77 5.73 -7.39
C ALA A 93 19.63 5.17 -6.26
N ASN A 94 19.19 5.34 -5.01
CA ASN A 94 19.99 5.05 -3.82
C ASN A 94 19.43 3.87 -3.03
N ASN A 95 20.22 2.80 -2.95
CA ASN A 95 19.95 1.63 -2.11
C ASN A 95 20.61 1.83 -0.74
N VAL A 96 19.82 2.29 0.24
CA VAL A 96 20.33 2.74 1.54
C VAL A 96 20.89 1.58 2.37
N SER A 97 20.20 0.43 2.38
CA SER A 97 20.66 -0.77 3.10
C SER A 97 21.68 -1.60 2.32
N GLY A 98 21.85 -1.32 1.02
CA GLY A 98 22.59 -2.18 0.10
C GLY A 98 21.94 -3.54 -0.17
N LYS A 99 20.69 -3.74 0.29
CA LYS A 99 19.89 -4.96 0.13
C LYS A 99 18.49 -4.69 -0.45
N ALA A 100 18.15 -3.43 -0.71
CA ALA A 100 16.85 -3.10 -1.29
C ALA A 100 16.70 -3.67 -2.70
N ALA A 101 15.50 -4.16 -3.00
CA ALA A 101 15.06 -4.59 -4.31
C ALA A 101 13.56 -4.33 -4.47
N SER A 102 13.10 -4.13 -5.71
CA SER A 102 11.69 -3.88 -5.98
C SER A 102 11.12 -4.97 -6.88
N HIS A 103 10.12 -5.69 -6.42
CA HIS A 103 9.51 -6.81 -7.14
C HIS A 103 8.07 -6.47 -7.52
N PHE A 104 7.75 -6.60 -8.80
CA PHE A 104 6.45 -6.35 -9.37
C PHE A 104 5.97 -7.58 -10.14
N ARG A 105 4.73 -8.00 -9.93
CA ARG A 105 4.06 -9.05 -10.71
C ARG A 105 2.67 -8.57 -11.10
N ASN A 106 2.15 -9.07 -12.22
CA ASN A 106 0.82 -8.73 -12.72
C ASN A 106 0.62 -7.20 -12.92
N VAL A 107 1.60 -6.55 -13.54
CA VAL A 107 1.53 -5.11 -13.85
C VAL A 107 0.81 -4.92 -15.19
N THR A 108 -0.24 -4.09 -15.19
CA THR A 108 -1.01 -3.78 -16.39
C THR A 108 -1.10 -2.27 -16.60
N VAL A 109 -1.00 -1.85 -17.86
CA VAL A 109 -1.24 -0.47 -18.28
C VAL A 109 -2.34 -0.48 -19.31
N ARG A 110 -3.50 0.01 -18.93
CA ARG A 110 -4.67 0.15 -19.79
C ARG A 110 -4.59 1.47 -20.53
N ASP A 111 -5.27 1.54 -21.67
CA ASP A 111 -5.47 2.78 -22.43
C ASP A 111 -4.17 3.44 -22.92
N ARG A 112 -3.10 2.66 -23.17
CA ARG A 112 -1.91 3.20 -23.84
C ARG A 112 -2.29 3.70 -25.24
N ASP A 113 -1.86 4.90 -25.58
CA ASP A 113 -1.97 5.41 -26.95
C ASP A 113 -1.18 4.49 -27.90
N PRO A 114 -1.86 3.74 -28.80
CA PRO A 114 -1.20 2.80 -29.68
C PRO A 114 -0.28 3.50 -30.69
N LYS A 115 -0.50 4.80 -30.95
CA LYS A 115 0.36 5.59 -31.83
C LYS A 115 1.62 6.09 -31.13
N ARG A 116 1.66 6.06 -29.79
CA ARG A 116 2.77 6.55 -28.97
C ARG A 116 3.03 5.63 -27.77
N PRO A 117 3.32 4.33 -28.00
CA PRO A 117 3.46 3.35 -26.91
C PRO A 117 4.57 3.70 -25.92
N GLY A 118 5.60 4.42 -26.37
CA GLY A 118 6.73 4.90 -25.56
C GLY A 118 6.56 6.29 -24.94
N ARG A 119 5.40 6.96 -25.10
CA ARG A 119 5.19 8.33 -24.59
C ARG A 119 5.42 8.42 -23.07
N TRP A 120 4.98 7.41 -22.33
CA TRP A 120 5.30 7.23 -20.92
C TRP A 120 5.95 5.87 -20.71
N PRO A 121 7.26 5.82 -20.43
CA PRO A 121 7.88 4.56 -20.04
C PRO A 121 7.26 4.08 -18.74
N LEU A 122 7.13 2.76 -18.59
CA LEU A 122 6.63 2.16 -17.37
C LEU A 122 7.56 2.48 -16.19
N MET A 123 8.88 2.36 -16.38
CA MET A 123 9.90 2.57 -15.34
C MET A 123 11.00 3.52 -15.82
N ASN A 124 11.22 4.62 -15.09
CA ASN A 124 12.35 5.54 -15.30
C ASN A 124 12.67 6.29 -13.99
N LEU A 125 13.75 7.07 -13.91
CA LEU A 125 14.07 7.83 -12.68
C LEU A 125 12.99 8.87 -12.32
N GLY A 126 12.22 9.37 -13.28
CA GLY A 126 11.17 10.35 -13.04
C GLY A 126 11.63 11.80 -13.15
N GLY A 127 10.84 12.69 -12.56
CA GLY A 127 11.08 14.14 -12.54
C GLY A 127 12.00 14.55 -11.40
N GLY A 128 12.19 15.85 -11.22
CA GLY A 128 12.98 16.42 -10.12
C GLY A 128 14.48 16.54 -10.42
N PRO A 129 15.28 16.92 -9.40
CA PRO A 129 16.71 17.13 -9.56
C PRO A 129 17.42 15.88 -10.11
N ARG A 130 18.31 16.06 -11.08
CA ARG A 130 19.15 14.98 -11.59
C ARG A 130 20.20 14.60 -10.55
N LEU A 131 19.85 13.68 -9.67
CA LEU A 131 20.72 13.26 -8.57
C LEU A 131 21.91 12.41 -9.07
N LYS A 132 23.08 12.68 -8.52
CA LYS A 132 24.20 11.75 -8.55
C LYS A 132 23.95 10.70 -7.47
N PRO A 133 23.95 9.39 -7.76
CA PRO A 133 23.80 8.37 -6.74
C PRO A 133 24.79 8.59 -5.58
N SER A 134 24.28 8.53 -4.36
CA SER A 134 25.01 8.80 -3.13
C SER A 134 25.35 7.53 -2.32
N THR A 135 24.77 6.38 -2.71
CA THR A 135 25.08 5.08 -2.11
C THR A 135 25.97 4.25 -3.05
N PRO A 136 26.79 3.31 -2.53
CA PRO A 136 27.59 2.43 -3.37
C PRO A 136 26.78 1.51 -4.27
N LYS A 137 25.53 1.20 -3.87
CA LYS A 137 24.64 0.30 -4.58
C LYS A 137 23.43 1.02 -5.17
N GLY A 138 23.01 0.59 -6.35
CA GLY A 138 21.73 0.92 -6.95
C GLY A 138 20.60 0.00 -6.50
N VAL A 139 19.37 0.33 -6.89
CA VAL A 139 18.19 -0.49 -6.60
C VAL A 139 17.78 -1.24 -7.88
N PRO A 140 17.80 -2.58 -7.89
CA PRO A 140 17.23 -3.36 -8.98
C PRO A 140 15.70 -3.41 -8.87
N TYR A 141 15.03 -3.32 -10.03
CA TYR A 141 13.59 -3.46 -10.17
C TYR A 141 13.31 -4.69 -11.03
N PHE A 142 12.43 -5.58 -10.57
CA PHE A 142 12.06 -6.79 -11.27
C PHE A 142 10.58 -6.72 -11.65
N ILE A 143 10.28 -6.87 -12.94
CA ILE A 143 8.91 -7.18 -13.41
C ILE A 143 8.88 -8.66 -13.76
N HIS A 144 8.18 -9.42 -12.95
CA HIS A 144 8.09 -10.86 -13.07
C HIS A 144 7.27 -11.25 -14.30
N ASP A 145 7.77 -12.25 -15.03
CA ASP A 145 7.17 -12.80 -16.25
C ASP A 145 6.98 -11.81 -17.41
N TYR A 146 7.71 -10.68 -17.40
CA TYR A 146 7.59 -9.65 -18.44
C TYR A 146 7.91 -10.16 -19.85
N PHE A 147 8.90 -11.05 -19.99
CA PHE A 147 9.29 -11.65 -21.27
C PHE A 147 8.65 -13.04 -21.49
N GLY A 148 7.70 -13.42 -20.64
CA GLY A 148 7.06 -14.74 -20.61
C GLY A 148 7.29 -15.47 -19.28
N PRO A 149 6.63 -16.63 -19.06
CA PRO A 149 6.73 -17.37 -17.81
C PRO A 149 8.18 -17.73 -17.44
N GLY A 150 8.59 -17.39 -16.21
CA GLY A 150 9.95 -17.60 -15.69
C GLY A 150 11.00 -16.66 -16.29
N LYS A 151 10.60 -15.64 -17.05
CA LYS A 151 11.49 -14.68 -17.72
C LYS A 151 11.15 -13.26 -17.31
N HIS A 152 11.89 -12.76 -16.34
CA HIS A 152 11.65 -11.49 -15.69
C HIS A 152 12.44 -10.36 -16.38
N ALA A 153 11.90 -9.15 -16.32
CA ALA A 153 12.64 -7.95 -16.68
C ALA A 153 13.35 -7.40 -15.44
N LYS A 154 14.68 -7.34 -15.47
CA LYS A 154 15.48 -6.59 -14.49
C LYS A 154 15.74 -5.19 -15.03
N VAL A 155 15.04 -4.21 -14.49
CA VAL A 155 15.17 -2.78 -14.80
C VAL A 155 16.10 -2.12 -13.80
N ILE A 156 17.02 -1.31 -14.29
CA ILE A 156 17.98 -0.56 -13.49
C ILE A 156 18.03 0.90 -13.91
N SER A 157 18.54 1.75 -13.03
CA SER A 157 18.98 3.10 -13.41
C SER A 157 20.25 3.01 -14.24
N SER A 158 20.35 3.78 -15.33
CA SER A 158 21.58 3.90 -16.12
C SER A 158 22.71 4.63 -15.38
N ARG A 159 22.46 5.07 -14.14
CA ARG A 159 23.44 5.69 -13.25
C ARG A 159 23.97 4.72 -12.17
N ALA A 160 23.36 3.55 -12.02
CA ALA A 160 23.76 2.54 -11.04
C ALA A 160 24.97 1.75 -11.55
N LYS A 161 26.18 2.22 -11.24
CA LYS A 161 27.44 1.63 -11.76
C LYS A 161 27.64 0.18 -11.34
N ASP A 162 27.26 -0.16 -10.11
CA ASP A 162 27.32 -1.52 -9.58
C ASP A 162 26.44 -2.47 -10.39
N LEU A 163 25.22 -2.04 -10.73
CA LEU A 163 24.29 -2.84 -11.51
C LEU A 163 24.69 -2.93 -12.99
N LEU A 164 25.27 -1.87 -13.56
CA LEU A 164 25.83 -1.91 -14.91
C LEU A 164 27.03 -2.86 -15.03
N ALA A 165 27.74 -3.10 -13.92
CA ALA A 165 28.91 -3.97 -13.84
C ALA A 165 28.57 -5.41 -13.39
N ASP A 166 27.29 -5.78 -13.31
CA ASP A 166 26.85 -7.07 -12.78
C ASP A 166 26.92 -8.24 -13.78
N GLY A 167 27.51 -8.02 -14.95
CA GLY A 167 27.71 -9.01 -16.01
C GLY A 167 26.53 -9.14 -16.99
N ASN A 168 25.40 -8.48 -16.76
CA ASN A 168 24.26 -8.53 -17.68
C ASN A 168 24.39 -7.55 -18.85
N LYS A 169 23.71 -7.87 -19.96
CA LYS A 169 23.64 -7.03 -21.16
C LYS A 169 22.37 -6.18 -21.16
N TYR A 170 22.51 -4.95 -20.68
CA TYR A 170 21.42 -4.00 -20.57
C TYR A 170 21.12 -3.28 -21.90
N ARG A 171 19.83 -3.08 -22.19
CA ARG A 171 19.33 -2.37 -23.38
C ARG A 171 18.17 -1.44 -23.04
N LYS A 172 17.80 -0.61 -24.03
CA LYS A 172 16.49 0.09 -24.02
C LYS A 172 15.40 -0.87 -24.49
N GLU A 173 14.23 -0.74 -23.89
CA GLU A 173 13.03 -1.49 -24.23
C GLU A 173 11.86 -0.53 -24.32
N ASN A 174 11.21 -0.48 -25.49
CA ASN A 174 10.16 0.48 -25.78
C ASN A 174 8.95 0.24 -24.87
N GLY A 175 8.34 1.32 -24.37
CA GLY A 175 7.22 1.26 -23.43
C GLY A 175 7.59 0.87 -22.00
N LEU A 176 8.69 0.11 -21.78
CA LEU A 176 9.18 -0.26 -20.46
C LEU A 176 10.15 0.78 -19.89
N THR A 177 11.26 1.05 -20.60
CA THR A 177 12.35 1.90 -20.10
C THR A 177 12.29 3.30 -20.69
N GLY A 178 12.71 4.30 -19.90
CA GLY A 178 12.91 5.67 -20.34
C GLY A 178 14.37 5.94 -20.73
N ASN A 179 14.73 7.21 -20.86
CA ASN A 179 16.10 7.63 -21.18
C ASN A 179 17.13 7.33 -20.08
N GLU A 180 16.71 7.16 -18.81
CA GLU A 180 17.60 6.96 -17.66
C GLU A 180 17.44 5.58 -16.99
N SER A 181 16.71 4.68 -17.64
CA SER A 181 16.61 3.28 -17.23
C SER A 181 17.01 2.33 -18.36
N LEU A 182 17.41 1.13 -17.99
CA LEU A 182 17.78 0.05 -18.90
C LEU A 182 17.21 -1.27 -18.37
N VAL A 183 17.05 -2.25 -19.25
CA VAL A 183 16.53 -3.58 -18.90
C VAL A 183 17.40 -4.69 -19.45
N THR A 184 17.40 -5.81 -18.75
CA THR A 184 17.87 -7.12 -19.22
C THR A 184 16.83 -8.20 -18.86
N GLU A 185 16.81 -9.30 -19.60
CA GLU A 185 16.06 -10.52 -19.23
C GLU A 185 16.87 -11.28 -18.17
N VAL A 186 16.19 -11.83 -17.15
CA VAL A 186 16.74 -12.73 -16.12
C VAL A 186 15.72 -13.82 -15.79
N SER A 187 16.15 -14.99 -15.33
CA SER A 187 15.27 -16.12 -14.98
C SER A 187 15.37 -16.59 -13.52
N ASP A 188 16.49 -16.30 -12.85
CA ASP A 188 16.81 -16.92 -11.56
C ASP A 188 16.49 -15.96 -10.39
N VAL A 189 15.28 -15.40 -10.40
CA VAL A 189 14.83 -14.44 -9.39
C VAL A 189 13.42 -14.76 -8.96
N ASP A 190 13.26 -15.28 -7.74
CA ASP A 190 11.95 -15.60 -7.19
C ASP A 190 11.12 -14.35 -6.90
N PHE A 191 9.80 -14.48 -7.03
CA PHE A 191 8.87 -13.50 -6.51
C PHE A 191 8.78 -13.65 -4.98
N PRO A 192 8.96 -12.57 -4.19
CA PRO A 192 8.90 -12.65 -2.74
C PRO A 192 7.54 -13.16 -2.25
N GLU A 193 7.56 -13.93 -1.17
CA GLU A 193 6.33 -14.35 -0.49
C GLU A 193 5.51 -13.12 -0.07
N LEU A 194 4.21 -13.17 -0.31
CA LEU A 194 3.29 -12.11 0.09
C LEU A 194 2.99 -12.19 1.58
N LEU A 195 2.70 -11.04 2.19
CA LEU A 195 2.33 -11.03 3.61
C LEU A 195 0.95 -11.68 3.81
N HIS A 196 0.89 -12.62 4.75
CA HIS A 196 -0.34 -13.26 5.23
C HIS A 196 -0.63 -12.79 6.67
N PRO A 197 -1.14 -11.55 6.86
CA PRO A 197 -1.41 -11.05 8.20
C PRO A 197 -2.46 -11.93 8.88
N VAL A 198 -2.19 -12.26 10.14
CA VAL A 198 -3.10 -12.99 11.03
C VAL A 198 -3.83 -11.97 11.89
N ASP A 199 -5.11 -12.23 12.14
CA ASP A 199 -5.92 -11.44 13.07
C ASP A 199 -5.74 -12.02 14.48
N ASP A 200 -4.74 -11.53 15.19
CA ASP A 200 -4.31 -12.03 16.51
C ASP A 200 -4.45 -10.98 17.63
N LEU A 201 -5.02 -9.82 17.30
CA LEU A 201 -5.26 -8.74 18.24
C LEU A 201 -6.72 -8.75 18.67
N PRO A 202 -7.01 -8.54 19.96
CA PRO A 202 -8.38 -8.44 20.41
C PRO A 202 -9.01 -7.10 20.02
N PRO A 203 -10.35 -7.04 19.88
CA PRO A 203 -11.06 -5.80 19.69
C PRO A 203 -10.90 -4.88 20.92
N CYS A 204 -11.06 -3.58 20.70
CA CYS A 204 -11.07 -2.55 21.75
C CYS A 204 -12.41 -1.80 21.75
N THR A 205 -13.10 -1.83 22.87
CA THR A 205 -14.44 -1.27 23.05
C THR A 205 -14.40 -0.07 23.98
N ILE A 206 -15.15 0.98 23.64
CA ILE A 206 -15.41 2.09 24.54
C ILE A 206 -16.90 2.37 24.65
N ILE A 207 -17.34 2.74 25.86
CA ILE A 207 -18.66 3.31 26.12
C ILE A 207 -18.54 4.79 25.84
N THR A 208 -19.36 5.31 24.93
CA THR A 208 -19.32 6.72 24.53
C THR A 208 -20.46 7.52 25.16
N ARG A 209 -21.54 6.87 25.58
CA ARG A 209 -22.69 7.54 26.22
C ARG A 209 -23.50 6.59 27.09
N ILE A 210 -23.99 7.13 28.21
CA ILE A 210 -24.98 6.50 29.09
C ILE A 210 -26.09 7.54 29.31
N ASP A 211 -27.32 7.21 28.93
CA ASP A 211 -28.50 8.00 29.26
C ASP A 211 -29.34 7.23 30.29
N GLU A 212 -29.70 7.88 31.39
CA GLU A 212 -30.56 7.31 32.42
C GLU A 212 -32.02 7.77 32.22
N THR A 213 -32.94 6.82 32.25
CA THR A 213 -34.40 7.07 32.16
C THR A 213 -35.13 6.22 33.19
N GLY A 214 -35.38 6.79 34.35
CA GLY A 214 -35.94 6.06 35.50
C GLY A 214 -35.04 4.90 35.92
N GLU A 215 -35.58 3.69 35.92
CA GLU A 215 -34.85 2.47 36.30
C GLU A 215 -34.10 1.80 35.13
N ARG A 216 -33.88 2.53 34.03
CA ARG A 216 -33.19 2.00 32.84
C ARG A 216 -32.04 2.89 32.41
N LEU A 217 -31.00 2.24 31.88
CA LEU A 217 -29.87 2.86 31.19
C LEU A 217 -29.96 2.52 29.70
N HIS A 218 -29.80 3.53 28.86
CA HIS A 218 -29.53 3.37 27.45
C HIS A 218 -28.04 3.65 27.22
N VAL A 219 -27.28 2.60 26.91
CA VAL A 219 -25.83 2.65 26.76
C VAL A 219 -25.47 2.56 25.29
N ARG A 220 -24.50 3.37 24.87
CA ARG A 220 -23.96 3.40 23.51
C ARG A 220 -22.45 3.41 23.54
N GLY A 221 -21.85 2.86 22.50
CA GLY A 221 -20.40 2.82 22.37
C GLY A 221 -19.96 2.49 20.96
N THR A 222 -18.65 2.40 20.83
CA THR A 222 -17.99 1.97 19.60
C THR A 222 -16.92 0.94 19.93
N THR A 223 -16.68 0.02 19.01
CA THR A 223 -15.66 -1.01 19.12
C THR A 223 -14.82 -0.97 17.86
N HIS A 224 -13.49 -1.04 18.01
CA HIS A 224 -12.56 -1.09 16.90
C HIS A 224 -11.80 -2.42 16.89
N ASP A 225 -11.60 -2.97 15.69
CA ASP A 225 -10.88 -4.20 15.42
C ASP A 225 -10.27 -4.18 14.01
N ASN A 226 -9.19 -4.93 13.76
CA ASN A 226 -8.60 -5.07 12.42
C ASN A 226 -9.34 -6.11 11.54
N GLY A 227 -10.36 -6.78 12.10
CA GLY A 227 -11.29 -7.69 11.44
C GLY A 227 -12.76 -7.30 11.65
N VAL A 228 -13.60 -8.31 11.90
CA VAL A 228 -15.05 -8.18 12.08
C VAL A 228 -15.34 -8.34 13.57
N VAL A 229 -15.92 -7.32 14.21
CA VAL A 229 -16.45 -7.45 15.57
C VAL A 229 -17.66 -8.38 15.51
N ARG A 230 -17.59 -9.47 16.27
CA ARG A 230 -18.63 -10.51 16.33
C ARG A 230 -19.65 -10.19 17.40
N THR A 231 -19.19 -9.85 18.61
CA THR A 231 -20.10 -9.51 19.71
C THR A 231 -19.54 -8.35 20.53
N VAL A 232 -20.47 -7.54 21.04
CA VAL A 232 -20.22 -6.63 22.15
C VAL A 232 -21.17 -7.03 23.28
N SER A 233 -20.65 -7.11 24.50
CA SER A 233 -21.41 -7.41 25.70
C SER A 233 -21.28 -6.28 26.70
N VAL A 234 -22.39 -5.89 27.32
CA VAL A 234 -22.41 -4.91 28.41
C VAL A 234 -23.07 -5.53 29.63
N ASN A 235 -22.35 -5.56 30.75
CA ASN A 235 -22.75 -6.27 31.98
C ASN A 235 -23.20 -7.72 31.69
N GLY A 236 -22.48 -8.41 30.80
CA GLY A 236 -22.76 -9.79 30.40
C GLY A 236 -23.94 -9.98 29.43
N LYS A 237 -24.62 -8.91 29.01
CA LYS A 237 -25.72 -8.99 28.03
C LYS A 237 -25.26 -8.51 26.65
N HIS A 238 -25.72 -9.19 25.60
CA HIS A 238 -25.40 -8.83 24.23
C HIS A 238 -25.96 -7.45 23.85
N ALA A 239 -25.06 -6.55 23.44
CA ALA A 239 -25.43 -5.30 22.81
C ALA A 239 -25.77 -5.54 21.33
N ARG A 240 -26.63 -4.69 20.79
CA ARG A 240 -26.99 -4.69 19.36
C ARG A 240 -25.98 -3.84 18.60
N ILE A 241 -25.29 -4.44 17.64
CA ILE A 241 -24.47 -3.73 16.66
C ILE A 241 -25.42 -3.00 15.71
N LEU A 242 -25.26 -1.69 15.59
CA LEU A 242 -26.06 -0.80 14.75
C LEU A 242 -25.50 -0.71 13.34
N ASN A 243 -24.18 -0.57 13.26
CA ASN A 243 -23.43 -0.44 12.03
C ASN A 243 -22.05 -1.06 12.24
N GLN A 244 -21.49 -1.67 11.20
CA GLN A 244 -20.12 -2.12 11.20
C GLN A 244 -19.51 -1.95 9.82
N ALA A 245 -18.44 -1.16 9.73
CA ALA A 245 -17.71 -0.96 8.50
C ALA A 245 -16.24 -0.66 8.81
N HIS A 246 -15.34 -1.20 7.98
CA HIS A 246 -13.91 -0.88 8.01
C HIS A 246 -13.24 -1.03 9.39
N GLY A 247 -13.64 -2.03 10.18
CA GLY A 247 -13.06 -2.30 11.50
C GLY A 247 -13.65 -1.48 12.63
N VAL A 248 -14.71 -0.69 12.39
CA VAL A 248 -15.44 0.05 13.43
C VAL A 248 -16.86 -0.49 13.52
N ALA A 249 -17.32 -0.77 14.74
CA ALA A 249 -18.68 -1.20 15.05
C ALA A 249 -19.32 -0.28 16.09
N ASP A 250 -20.42 0.38 15.72
CA ASP A 250 -21.25 1.14 16.65
C ASP A 250 -22.30 0.23 17.27
N TRP A 251 -22.54 0.36 18.57
CA TRP A 251 -23.44 -0.53 19.29
C TRP A 251 -24.27 0.17 20.35
N THR A 252 -25.38 -0.46 20.72
CA THR A 252 -26.28 0.02 21.76
C THR A 252 -26.92 -1.11 22.57
N ILE A 253 -27.28 -0.82 23.81
CA ILE A 253 -28.05 -1.72 24.66
C ILE A 253 -28.88 -0.93 25.67
N GLU A 254 -30.05 -1.46 26.01
CA GLU A 254 -30.82 -1.03 27.17
C GLU A 254 -30.66 -2.02 28.32
N LEU A 255 -30.37 -1.50 29.51
CA LEU A 255 -30.12 -2.28 30.72
C LEU A 255 -30.94 -1.72 31.88
N PRO A 256 -31.27 -2.53 32.90
CA PRO A 256 -31.67 -1.99 34.19
C PRO A 256 -30.60 -1.07 34.77
N LYS A 257 -31.00 -0.10 35.59
CA LYS A 257 -30.08 0.77 36.31
C LYS A 257 -29.08 -0.07 37.12
N SER A 258 -27.81 0.30 37.03
CA SER A 258 -26.68 -0.40 37.65
C SER A 258 -25.70 0.61 38.21
N LYS A 259 -24.97 0.23 39.25
CA LYS A 259 -23.89 1.05 39.85
C LYS A 259 -22.65 1.14 38.96
N SER A 260 -22.51 0.20 38.02
CA SER A 260 -21.40 0.17 37.07
C SER A 260 -21.83 -0.41 35.73
N VAL A 261 -21.13 -0.01 34.68
CA VAL A 261 -21.32 -0.46 33.30
C VAL A 261 -19.99 -0.93 32.74
N THR A 262 -19.90 -2.22 32.42
CA THR A 262 -18.70 -2.88 31.89
C THR A 262 -18.98 -3.38 30.48
N ALA A 263 -18.20 -2.94 29.50
CA ALA A 263 -18.29 -3.38 28.11
C ALA A 263 -17.08 -4.24 27.71
N THR A 264 -17.33 -5.31 26.94
CA THR A 264 -16.31 -6.17 26.32
C THR A 264 -16.70 -6.52 24.90
N ALA A 265 -15.71 -6.82 24.05
CA ALA A 265 -15.96 -7.36 22.72
C ALA A 265 -15.20 -8.65 22.40
N THR A 266 -15.70 -9.34 21.37
CA THR A 266 -15.02 -10.43 20.68
C THR A 266 -15.11 -10.23 19.17
N ASP A 267 -14.06 -10.61 18.46
CA ASP A 267 -14.04 -10.58 17.00
C ASP A 267 -14.52 -11.92 16.40
N ALA A 268 -14.51 -11.98 15.07
CA ALA A 268 -14.92 -13.16 14.31
C ALA A 268 -13.90 -14.31 14.35
N THR A 269 -12.63 -14.02 14.65
CA THR A 269 -11.56 -15.02 14.74
C THR A 269 -11.43 -15.62 16.15
N GLY A 270 -12.13 -15.03 17.12
CA GLY A 270 -12.25 -15.51 18.48
C GLY A 270 -11.39 -14.75 19.49
N ASN A 271 -10.66 -13.71 19.07
CA ASN A 271 -9.94 -12.87 20.02
C ASN A 271 -10.93 -12.12 20.90
N ARG A 272 -10.54 -11.95 22.17
CA ARG A 272 -11.37 -11.36 23.20
C ARG A 272 -10.65 -10.21 23.85
N GLU A 273 -11.37 -9.11 23.98
CA GLU A 273 -10.89 -7.95 24.72
C GLU A 273 -10.47 -8.34 26.13
N ARG A 274 -9.21 -8.06 26.47
CA ARG A 274 -8.62 -8.42 27.77
C ARG A 274 -8.87 -7.38 28.85
N ILE A 275 -9.03 -6.12 28.44
CA ILE A 275 -9.21 -4.98 29.33
C ILE A 275 -10.58 -4.35 28.99
N PRO A 276 -11.65 -4.76 29.68
CA PRO A 276 -12.97 -4.15 29.47
C PRO A 276 -12.97 -2.66 29.78
N HIS A 277 -13.77 -1.90 29.04
CA HIS A 277 -14.10 -0.53 29.43
C HIS A 277 -15.14 -0.52 30.54
N LYS A 278 -14.83 0.15 31.65
CA LYS A 278 -15.68 0.23 32.84
C LYS A 278 -15.95 1.69 33.20
N ILE A 279 -17.22 2.00 33.44
CA ILE A 279 -17.71 3.27 34.03
C ILE A 279 -18.44 2.93 35.32
#